data_AF-G0JKZ0-F1
#
_entry.id   AF-G0JKZ0-F1
#
_cell.length_a   1.000
_cell.length_b   1.000
_cell.length_c   1.000
_cell.angle_alpha   90.00
_cell.angle_beta   90.00
_cell.angle_gamma   90.00
#
_symmetry.space_group_name_H-M   'P 1'
#
loop_
_entity.id
_entity.type
_entity.pdbx_description
1 polymer ?
#
loop_
_entity_poly.entity_id
_entity_poly.type
_entity_poly.pdbx_seq_one_letter_code
_entity_poly.pdbx_strand_id
1 'polypeptide(L)'
;MGSNIDHGVTEEAAYPGLDALPHAIEGEMTLAVRVIGWLITGMLLAAVVAGLWQGITGHQGLRTDVVNGLAVSEVGFAIVLILLGSIVEGFGYGLSLGTRWPYTRNIVVLMVRGDPEAAHRMVATLVGLVALALVILSPSVSTISGLSLIVVTALFGMGTLYVLAGRAPAVVHGTHGLLAYGVFLIYLTGLVYPGLNFWAYLGATGALHALLLAVFLGGMTTGQRGFGTAIGPFVKPQKAAQWTIAAHISAALLLVATLGWMMPAYPIAFYLAVAQVAVGFLLFHAVNLKPKDPGVMVAFHQSMVLLMCLAIVLQWR
;
A
#
# COMPACT_ATOMS: atom_id res chain seq x y z
N MET A 1 -21.73 -54.09 -49.63
CA MET A 1 -21.13 -53.10 -50.55
C MET A 1 -21.96 -51.85 -50.45
N GLY A 2 -21.39 -50.78 -49.89
CA GLY A 2 -22.10 -49.54 -49.57
C GLY A 2 -21.22 -48.70 -48.66
N SER A 3 -20.28 -47.96 -49.26
CA SER A 3 -19.42 -46.99 -48.59
C SER A 3 -20.20 -45.70 -48.36
N ASN A 4 -20.19 -45.18 -47.13
CA ASN A 4 -20.42 -43.76 -46.86
C ASN A 4 -19.12 -43.19 -46.32
N ILE A 5 -18.45 -42.41 -47.17
CA ILE A 5 -17.39 -41.49 -46.80
C ILE A 5 -18.10 -40.25 -46.25
N ASP A 6 -17.95 -39.99 -44.96
CA ASP A 6 -18.41 -38.74 -44.35
C ASP A 6 -17.22 -37.80 -44.21
N HIS A 7 -17.34 -36.63 -44.83
CA HIS A 7 -16.34 -35.57 -44.83
C HIS A 7 -16.48 -34.74 -43.55
N GLY A 8 -15.78 -35.15 -42.49
CA GLY A 8 -15.62 -34.34 -41.29
C GLY A 8 -14.30 -33.59 -41.28
N VAL A 9 -14.27 -32.40 -41.88
CA VAL A 9 -13.22 -31.40 -41.64
C VAL A 9 -13.39 -30.91 -40.21
N THR A 10 -12.49 -31.28 -39.30
CA THR A 10 -12.37 -30.63 -37.98
C THR A 10 -11.29 -29.56 -38.06
N GLU A 11 -11.70 -28.34 -38.39
CA GLU A 11 -10.96 -27.11 -38.11
C GLU A 11 -11.03 -26.78 -36.61
N GLU A 12 -9.84 -26.53 -36.05
CA GLU A 12 -9.49 -25.66 -34.91
C GLU A 12 -10.34 -25.56 -33.62
N ALA A 13 -9.67 -25.97 -32.53
CA ALA A 13 -9.35 -25.18 -31.33
C ALA A 13 -10.47 -24.50 -30.52
N ALA A 14 -10.55 -24.91 -29.24
CA ALA A 14 -10.84 -23.98 -28.15
C ALA A 14 -10.02 -24.36 -26.91
N TYR A 15 -8.98 -23.56 -26.64
CA TYR A 15 -8.38 -23.45 -25.31
C TYR A 15 -9.49 -23.15 -24.28
N PRO A 16 -9.45 -23.72 -23.05
CA PRO A 16 -10.34 -23.26 -21.99
C PRO A 16 -10.06 -21.78 -21.75
N GLY A 17 -11.08 -20.97 -21.97
CA GLY A 17 -10.99 -19.53 -22.20
C GLY A 17 -10.37 -18.72 -21.06
N LEU A 18 -9.75 -17.62 -21.49
CA LEU A 18 -9.27 -16.48 -20.71
C LEU A 18 -10.38 -15.68 -19.97
N ASP A 19 -11.64 -16.18 -19.98
CA ASP A 19 -12.86 -15.44 -19.64
C ASP A 19 -13.61 -15.92 -18.39
N ALA A 20 -12.99 -16.72 -17.51
CA ALA A 20 -13.66 -17.18 -16.28
C ALA A 20 -12.86 -16.90 -15.00
N LEU A 21 -12.49 -15.65 -14.76
CA LEU A 21 -12.33 -15.17 -13.39
C LEU A 21 -13.61 -14.41 -13.00
N PRO A 22 -14.23 -14.70 -11.84
CA PRO A 22 -15.45 -14.03 -11.44
C PRO A 22 -15.29 -12.50 -11.46
N HIS A 23 -16.34 -11.81 -11.88
CA HIS A 23 -16.37 -10.37 -12.18
C HIS A 23 -16.09 -9.44 -10.98
N ALA A 24 -15.93 -9.98 -9.80
CA ALA A 24 -15.63 -9.34 -8.52
C ALA A 24 -15.53 -10.50 -7.50
N ILE A 25 -14.70 -10.37 -6.48
CA ILE A 25 -14.73 -11.27 -5.31
C ILE A 25 -15.23 -10.46 -4.13
N GLU A 26 -16.48 -10.67 -3.74
CA GLU A 26 -17.08 -9.95 -2.61
C GLU A 26 -16.42 -10.38 -1.30
N GLY A 27 -15.82 -9.43 -0.59
CA GLY A 27 -15.39 -9.62 0.78
C GLY A 27 -16.58 -9.57 1.75
N GLU A 28 -16.48 -10.27 2.87
CA GLU A 28 -17.54 -10.28 3.88
C GLU A 28 -17.54 -8.99 4.72
N MET A 29 -18.66 -8.26 4.71
CA MET A 29 -18.87 -7.05 5.51
C MET A 29 -19.12 -7.37 7.00
N THR A 30 -18.09 -7.84 7.68
CA THR A 30 -18.13 -8.18 9.11
C THR A 30 -18.21 -6.94 10.01
N LEU A 31 -18.56 -7.13 11.29
CA LEU A 31 -18.50 -6.06 12.29
C LEU A 31 -17.09 -5.44 12.38
N ALA A 32 -16.06 -6.27 12.28
CA ALA A 32 -14.67 -5.81 12.30
C ALA A 32 -14.38 -4.85 11.13
N VAL A 33 -14.77 -5.20 9.90
CA VAL A 33 -14.62 -4.34 8.72
C VAL A 33 -15.36 -3.01 8.91
N ARG A 34 -16.57 -3.04 9.48
CA ARG A 34 -17.33 -1.81 9.77
C ARG A 34 -16.64 -0.92 10.79
N VAL A 35 -16.20 -1.47 11.93
CA VAL A 35 -15.47 -0.72 12.97
C VAL A 35 -14.21 -0.10 12.39
N ILE A 36 -13.47 -0.86 11.60
CA ILE A 36 -12.27 -0.39 10.89
C ILE A 36 -12.63 0.74 9.91
N GLY A 37 -13.74 0.62 9.18
CA GLY A 37 -14.26 1.67 8.32
C GLY A 37 -14.53 2.98 9.07
N TRP A 38 -15.18 2.91 10.23
CA TRP A 38 -15.40 4.08 11.09
C TRP A 38 -14.09 4.71 11.58
N LEU A 39 -13.11 3.90 11.97
CA LEU A 39 -11.79 4.38 12.37
C LEU A 39 -11.09 5.10 11.22
N ILE A 40 -11.11 4.55 10.01
CA ILE A 40 -10.58 5.20 8.80
C ILE A 40 -11.28 6.52 8.53
N THR A 41 -12.61 6.56 8.58
CA THR A 41 -13.36 7.80 8.40
C THR A 41 -12.94 8.84 9.44
N GLY A 42 -12.82 8.43 10.71
CA GLY A 42 -12.31 9.30 11.77
C GLY A 42 -10.91 9.84 11.49
N MET A 43 -10.00 8.99 10.99
CA MET A 43 -8.64 9.40 10.62
C MET A 43 -8.61 10.37 9.43
N LEU A 44 -9.46 10.18 8.42
CA LEU A 44 -9.61 11.13 7.29
C LEU A 44 -10.10 12.49 7.79
N LEU A 45 -11.12 12.50 8.64
CA LEU A 45 -11.63 13.74 9.23
C LEU A 45 -10.57 14.42 10.09
N ALA A 46 -9.81 13.66 10.89
CA ALA A 46 -8.71 14.19 11.68
C ALA A 46 -7.62 14.81 10.79
N ALA A 47 -7.28 14.19 9.65
CA ALA A 47 -6.32 14.74 8.69
C ALA A 47 -6.81 16.08 8.11
N VAL A 48 -8.09 16.17 7.72
CA VAL A 48 -8.71 17.42 7.24
C VAL A 48 -8.68 18.48 8.35
N VAL A 49 -9.11 18.14 9.56
CA VAL A 49 -9.15 19.07 10.70
C VAL A 49 -7.74 19.56 11.04
N ALA A 50 -6.74 18.68 11.06
CA ALA A 50 -5.35 19.05 11.30
C ALA A 50 -4.82 20.00 10.22
N GLY A 51 -5.15 19.76 8.94
CA GLY A 51 -4.79 20.65 7.85
C GLY A 51 -5.46 22.02 7.94
N LEU A 52 -6.78 22.05 8.22
CA LEU A 52 -7.52 23.29 8.43
C LEU A 52 -6.97 24.08 9.63
N TRP A 53 -6.71 23.38 10.75
CA TRP A 53 -6.10 23.98 11.92
C TRP A 53 -4.75 24.62 11.60
N GLN A 54 -3.87 23.89 10.91
CA GLN A 54 -2.57 24.39 10.48
C GLN A 54 -2.71 25.61 9.55
N GLY A 55 -3.67 25.60 8.63
CA GLY A 55 -3.91 26.71 7.71
C GLY A 55 -4.55 27.94 8.36
N ILE A 56 -5.31 27.78 9.45
CA ILE A 56 -5.94 28.90 10.17
C ILE A 56 -4.99 29.51 11.20
N THR A 57 -4.19 28.69 11.85
CA THR A 57 -3.22 29.13 12.88
C THR A 57 -1.89 29.57 12.31
N GLY A 58 -1.66 29.32 11.02
CA GLY A 58 -0.54 29.89 10.28
C GLY A 58 -0.65 31.42 10.23
N HIS A 59 0.47 32.10 10.48
CA HIS A 59 0.61 33.54 10.36
C HIS A 59 1.68 33.91 9.34
N GLN A 60 1.88 33.04 8.33
CA GLN A 60 2.93 33.20 7.30
C GLN A 60 2.38 33.73 5.97
N GLY A 61 1.06 33.97 5.91
CA GLY A 61 0.33 34.53 4.78
C GLY A 61 -0.55 33.48 4.11
N LEU A 62 -1.73 33.90 3.65
CA LEU A 62 -2.81 33.03 3.18
C LEU A 62 -2.35 31.88 2.27
N ARG A 63 -1.51 32.17 1.26
CA ARG A 63 -1.00 31.17 0.34
C ARG A 63 -0.15 30.11 1.05
N THR A 64 0.80 30.55 1.88
CA THR A 64 1.69 29.67 2.64
C THR A 64 0.92 28.83 3.64
N ASP A 65 -0.03 29.44 4.35
CA ASP A 65 -0.83 28.76 5.36
C ASP A 65 -1.74 27.69 4.72
N VAL A 66 -2.36 27.99 3.57
CA VAL A 66 -3.12 26.99 2.78
C VAL A 66 -2.23 25.85 2.31
N VAL A 67 -1.03 26.14 1.78
CA VAL A 67 -0.09 25.12 1.31
C VAL A 67 0.34 24.20 2.46
N ASN A 68 0.64 24.76 3.64
CA ASN A 68 1.00 23.97 4.81
C ASN A 68 -0.17 23.11 5.30
N GLY A 69 -1.39 23.65 5.32
CA GLY A 69 -2.59 22.89 5.69
C GLY A 69 -2.90 21.73 4.74
N LEU A 70 -2.75 21.96 3.43
CA LEU A 70 -2.89 20.90 2.43
C LEU A 70 -1.80 19.83 2.58
N ALA A 71 -0.55 20.21 2.82
CA ALA A 71 0.55 19.27 3.04
C ALA A 71 0.35 18.41 4.31
N VAL A 72 -0.15 18.99 5.40
CA VAL A 72 -0.53 18.24 6.62
C VAL A 72 -1.65 17.25 6.32
N SER A 73 -2.69 17.68 5.60
CA SER A 73 -3.78 16.79 5.18
C SER A 73 -3.25 15.63 4.33
N GLU A 74 -2.32 15.92 3.42
CA GLU A 74 -1.72 14.95 2.52
C GLU A 74 -0.93 13.86 3.24
N VAL A 75 -0.16 14.22 4.29
CA VAL A 75 0.50 13.24 5.16
C VAL A 75 -0.52 12.31 5.83
N GLY A 76 -1.61 12.89 6.36
CA GLY A 76 -2.68 12.11 6.97
C GLY A 76 -3.42 11.21 5.97
N PHE A 77 -3.71 11.71 4.78
CA PHE A 77 -4.34 10.93 3.72
C PHE A 77 -3.44 9.80 3.22
N ALA A 78 -2.13 10.02 3.10
CA ALA A 78 -1.18 8.97 2.73
C ALA A 78 -1.12 7.85 3.78
N ILE A 79 -1.10 8.19 5.08
CA ILE A 79 -1.21 7.21 6.18
C ILE A 79 -2.49 6.38 6.03
N VAL A 80 -3.63 7.06 5.88
CA VAL A 80 -4.93 6.40 5.76
C VAL A 80 -4.99 5.50 4.52
N LEU A 81 -4.45 5.96 3.39
CA LEU A 81 -4.48 5.22 2.14
C LEU A 81 -3.66 3.93 2.21
N ILE A 82 -2.49 3.97 2.84
CA ILE A 82 -1.65 2.79 3.09
C ILE A 82 -2.40 1.79 3.99
N LEU A 83 -3.04 2.27 5.06
CA LEU A 83 -3.85 1.41 5.93
C LEU A 83 -5.07 0.85 5.21
N LEU A 84 -5.76 1.63 4.38
CA LEU A 84 -6.85 1.15 3.54
C LEU A 84 -6.39 0.03 2.61
N GLY A 85 -5.22 0.17 1.97
CA GLY A 85 -4.64 -0.90 1.14
C GLY A 85 -4.40 -2.19 1.93
N SER A 86 -3.93 -2.07 3.16
CA SER A 86 -3.73 -3.21 4.06
C SER A 86 -5.03 -3.90 4.50
N ILE A 87 -6.14 -3.16 4.55
CA ILE A 87 -7.48 -3.70 4.86
C ILE A 87 -8.07 -4.36 3.63
N VAL A 88 -7.88 -3.75 2.46
CA VAL A 88 -8.24 -4.35 1.18
C VAL A 88 -7.57 -5.72 1.02
N GLU A 89 -6.29 -5.82 1.34
CA GLU A 89 -5.56 -7.09 1.34
C GLU A 89 -5.99 -8.01 2.50
N GLY A 90 -6.04 -7.49 3.72
CA GLY A 90 -6.27 -8.25 4.94
C GLY A 90 -7.64 -8.91 5.02
N PHE A 91 -8.66 -8.28 4.46
CA PHE A 91 -10.04 -8.75 4.50
C PHE A 91 -10.55 -9.27 3.15
N GLY A 92 -9.66 -9.48 2.18
CA GLY A 92 -10.00 -10.15 0.92
C GLY A 92 -10.75 -9.29 -0.10
N TYR A 93 -10.62 -7.96 -0.05
CA TYR A 93 -11.22 -7.03 -1.00
C TYR A 93 -10.31 -6.65 -2.17
N GLY A 94 -9.09 -7.22 -2.28
CA GLY A 94 -8.12 -6.87 -3.34
C GLY A 94 -8.61 -7.07 -4.78
N LEU A 95 -9.75 -7.71 -4.99
CA LEU A 95 -10.44 -7.89 -6.27
C LEU A 95 -11.97 -7.74 -6.14
N SER A 96 -12.49 -7.01 -5.13
CA SER A 96 -13.95 -6.84 -4.94
C SER A 96 -14.62 -6.01 -6.04
N LEU A 97 -13.86 -5.18 -6.75
CA LEU A 97 -14.29 -4.44 -7.93
C LEU A 97 -13.68 -5.00 -9.22
N GLY A 98 -12.97 -6.13 -9.11
CA GLY A 98 -12.22 -6.76 -10.19
C GLY A 98 -11.07 -5.91 -10.73
N THR A 99 -10.54 -6.29 -11.88
CA THR A 99 -9.41 -5.61 -12.53
C THR A 99 -9.82 -4.39 -13.37
N ARG A 100 -11.10 -3.99 -13.34
CA ARG A 100 -11.58 -2.84 -14.11
C ARG A 100 -11.09 -1.55 -13.47
N TRP A 101 -10.33 -0.79 -14.25
CA TRP A 101 -9.89 0.54 -13.87
C TRP A 101 -10.03 1.52 -15.03
N PRO A 102 -10.63 2.71 -14.82
CA PRO A 102 -11.32 3.12 -13.59
C PRO A 102 -12.65 2.38 -13.40
N TYR A 103 -12.99 2.02 -12.16
CA TYR A 103 -14.34 1.56 -11.82
C TYR A 103 -15.15 2.76 -11.35
N THR A 104 -16.18 3.15 -12.11
CA THR A 104 -16.95 4.38 -11.83
C THR A 104 -18.39 4.11 -11.42
N ARG A 105 -18.93 2.92 -11.70
CA ARG A 105 -20.34 2.59 -11.47
C ARG A 105 -20.64 2.49 -9.98
N ASN A 106 -21.41 3.42 -9.41
CA ASN A 106 -21.83 3.39 -8.00
C ASN A 106 -20.68 3.37 -6.97
N ILE A 107 -19.45 3.76 -7.34
CA ILE A 107 -18.28 3.69 -6.43
C ILE A 107 -18.50 4.48 -5.12
N VAL A 108 -19.18 5.62 -5.20
CA VAL A 108 -19.55 6.42 -4.02
C VAL A 108 -20.53 5.67 -3.12
N VAL A 109 -21.51 4.98 -3.71
CA VAL A 109 -22.48 4.17 -2.95
C VAL A 109 -21.78 2.99 -2.27
N LEU A 110 -20.86 2.32 -2.96
CA LEU A 110 -20.08 1.21 -2.41
C LEU A 110 -19.18 1.68 -1.27
N MET A 111 -18.51 2.82 -1.42
CA MET A 111 -17.73 3.45 -0.37
C MET A 111 -18.60 3.75 0.86
N VAL A 112 -19.78 4.36 0.68
CA VAL A 112 -20.71 4.67 1.79
C VAL A 112 -21.25 3.39 2.45
N ARG A 113 -21.40 2.31 1.69
CA ARG A 113 -21.75 0.99 2.23
C ARG A 113 -20.59 0.28 2.92
N GLY A 114 -19.40 0.86 2.89
CA GLY A 114 -18.22 0.39 3.60
C GLY A 114 -17.32 -0.55 2.81
N ASP A 115 -17.42 -0.61 1.48
CA ASP A 115 -16.49 -1.37 0.64
C ASP A 115 -15.07 -0.76 0.75
N PRO A 116 -14.08 -1.49 1.30
CA PRO A 116 -12.72 -0.98 1.49
C PRO A 116 -11.98 -0.69 0.19
N GLU A 117 -12.25 -1.45 -0.89
CA GLU A 117 -11.61 -1.22 -2.18
C GLU A 117 -12.14 0.07 -2.81
N ALA A 118 -13.45 0.28 -2.80
CA ALA A 118 -14.06 1.54 -3.24
C ALA A 118 -13.52 2.74 -2.44
N ALA A 119 -13.43 2.61 -1.10
CA ALA A 119 -12.85 3.64 -0.25
C ALA A 119 -11.39 3.92 -0.59
N HIS A 120 -10.57 2.88 -0.76
CA HIS A 120 -9.15 3.03 -1.16
C HIS A 120 -9.01 3.79 -2.48
N ARG A 121 -9.78 3.42 -3.51
CA ARG A 121 -9.75 4.06 -4.83
C ARG A 121 -10.20 5.54 -4.78
N MET A 122 -11.21 5.86 -3.97
CA MET A 122 -11.70 7.24 -3.78
C MET A 122 -10.69 8.10 -3.02
N VAL A 123 -10.11 7.59 -1.93
CA VAL A 123 -9.08 8.31 -1.17
C VAL A 123 -7.81 8.50 -2.01
N ALA A 124 -7.41 7.53 -2.83
CA ALA A 124 -6.31 7.68 -3.77
C ALA A 124 -6.53 8.83 -4.77
N THR A 125 -7.77 9.00 -5.22
CA THR A 125 -8.16 10.13 -6.10
C THR A 125 -8.06 11.46 -5.35
N LEU A 126 -8.52 11.52 -4.09
CA LEU A 126 -8.41 12.71 -3.24
C LEU A 126 -6.95 13.13 -3.03
N VAL A 127 -6.07 12.18 -2.69
CA VAL A 127 -4.61 12.39 -2.59
C VAL A 127 -4.06 13.01 -3.88
N GLY A 128 -4.41 12.44 -5.05
CA GLY A 128 -4.00 13.01 -6.34
C GLY A 128 -4.48 14.46 -6.59
N LEU A 129 -5.71 14.79 -6.19
CA LEU A 129 -6.26 16.14 -6.34
C LEU A 129 -5.60 17.16 -5.40
N VAL A 130 -5.32 16.77 -4.16
CA VAL A 130 -4.62 17.62 -3.19
C VAL A 130 -3.18 17.85 -3.63
N ALA A 131 -2.47 16.81 -4.08
CA ALA A 131 -1.14 16.94 -4.66
C ALA A 131 -1.10 17.87 -5.88
N LEU A 132 -2.10 17.78 -6.77
CA LEU A 132 -2.24 18.70 -7.89
C LEU A 132 -2.45 20.15 -7.42
N ALA A 133 -3.32 20.37 -6.44
CA ALA A 133 -3.52 21.68 -5.84
C ALA A 133 -2.23 22.23 -5.22
N LEU A 134 -1.46 21.40 -4.52
CA LEU A 134 -0.15 21.75 -3.96
C LEU A 134 0.86 22.18 -5.04
N VAL A 135 0.91 21.48 -6.18
CA VAL A 135 1.77 21.88 -7.31
C VAL A 135 1.34 23.22 -7.90
N ILE A 136 0.04 23.44 -8.08
CA ILE A 136 -0.50 24.71 -8.60
C ILE A 136 -0.20 25.86 -7.64
N LEU A 137 -0.42 25.66 -6.34
CA LEU A 137 -0.25 26.69 -5.32
C LEU A 137 1.20 26.94 -4.95
N SER A 138 2.09 25.94 -5.02
CA SER A 138 3.50 26.08 -4.64
C SER A 138 4.37 25.11 -5.46
N PRO A 139 4.66 25.45 -6.73
CA PRO A 139 5.48 24.58 -7.58
C PRO A 139 6.92 24.53 -7.03
N SER A 140 7.34 23.34 -6.64
CA SER A 140 8.67 23.07 -6.11
C SER A 140 9.08 21.64 -6.44
N VAL A 141 10.37 21.31 -6.25
CA VAL A 141 10.84 19.91 -6.42
C VAL A 141 10.03 18.95 -5.57
N SER A 142 9.68 19.33 -4.34
CA SER A 142 8.92 18.49 -3.42
C SER A 142 7.47 18.25 -3.90
N THR A 143 6.74 19.30 -4.28
CA THR A 143 5.34 19.17 -4.73
C THR A 143 5.25 18.44 -6.08
N ILE A 144 6.16 18.73 -7.02
CA ILE A 144 6.21 18.07 -8.33
C ILE A 144 6.59 16.59 -8.19
N SER A 145 7.59 16.29 -7.35
CA SER A 145 7.98 14.91 -7.07
C SER A 145 6.87 14.14 -6.36
N GLY A 146 6.15 14.78 -5.42
CA GLY A 146 5.01 14.18 -4.73
C GLY A 146 3.89 13.79 -5.69
N LEU A 147 3.46 14.72 -6.56
CA LEU A 147 2.47 14.43 -7.60
C LEU A 147 2.97 13.33 -8.56
N SER A 148 4.24 13.39 -8.97
CA SER A 148 4.83 12.39 -9.86
C SER A 148 4.83 10.99 -9.23
N LEU A 149 5.21 10.90 -7.95
CA LEU A 149 5.13 9.65 -7.17
C LEU A 149 3.69 9.14 -7.08
N ILE A 150 2.70 9.99 -6.85
CA ILE A 150 1.28 9.59 -6.79
C ILE A 150 0.82 9.05 -8.14
N VAL A 151 1.13 9.72 -9.26
CA VAL A 151 0.77 9.26 -10.60
C VAL A 151 1.36 7.88 -10.88
N VAL A 152 2.66 7.70 -10.62
CA VAL A 152 3.31 6.39 -10.82
C VAL A 152 2.73 5.34 -9.86
N THR A 153 2.46 5.70 -8.60
CA THR A 153 1.81 4.81 -7.61
C THR A 153 0.46 4.32 -8.12
N ALA A 154 -0.35 5.20 -8.71
CA ALA A 154 -1.65 4.85 -9.28
C ALA A 154 -1.53 3.90 -10.49
N LEU A 155 -0.53 4.11 -11.37
CA LEU A 155 -0.24 3.18 -12.47
C LEU A 155 0.12 1.79 -11.96
N PHE A 156 0.99 1.70 -10.97
CA PHE A 156 1.35 0.44 -10.34
C PHE A 156 0.18 -0.15 -9.53
N GLY A 157 -0.69 0.69 -8.96
CA GLY A 157 -1.94 0.30 -8.29
C GLY A 157 -2.92 -0.41 -9.21
N MET A 158 -3.05 0.04 -10.46
CA MET A 158 -3.76 -0.75 -11.48
C MET A 158 -3.08 -2.10 -11.71
N GLY A 159 -1.75 -2.09 -11.81
CA GLY A 159 -0.95 -3.29 -12.01
C GLY A 159 -1.11 -4.32 -10.88
N THR A 160 -1.28 -3.89 -9.63
CA THR A 160 -1.45 -4.82 -8.49
C THR A 160 -2.71 -5.67 -8.63
N LEU A 161 -3.79 -5.15 -9.23
CA LEU A 161 -5.00 -5.92 -9.54
C LEU A 161 -4.67 -7.10 -10.49
N TYR A 162 -3.81 -6.87 -11.47
CA TYR A 162 -3.33 -7.93 -12.37
C TYR A 162 -2.37 -8.88 -11.67
N VAL A 163 -1.53 -8.40 -10.75
CA VAL A 163 -0.66 -9.27 -9.93
C VAL A 163 -1.51 -10.21 -9.09
N LEU A 164 -2.52 -9.68 -8.39
CA LEU A 164 -3.42 -10.46 -7.55
C LEU A 164 -4.24 -11.48 -8.36
N ALA A 165 -4.58 -11.16 -9.59
CA ALA A 165 -5.20 -12.07 -10.56
C ALA A 165 -4.23 -13.06 -11.21
N GLY A 166 -2.94 -13.06 -10.84
CA GLY A 166 -1.91 -13.96 -11.39
C GLY A 166 -1.44 -13.60 -12.80
N ARG A 167 -1.68 -12.38 -13.27
CA ARG A 167 -1.43 -11.90 -14.64
C ARG A 167 -0.24 -10.94 -14.76
N ALA A 168 0.37 -10.53 -13.66
CA ALA A 168 1.52 -9.63 -13.63
C ALA A 168 2.54 -10.05 -12.55
N PRO A 169 3.83 -9.69 -12.70
CA PRO A 169 4.88 -10.09 -11.76
C PRO A 169 4.77 -9.35 -10.42
N ALA A 170 5.12 -10.04 -9.33
CA ALA A 170 5.04 -9.53 -7.96
C ALA A 170 5.82 -8.23 -7.69
N VAL A 171 6.84 -7.95 -8.50
CA VAL A 171 7.61 -6.70 -8.45
C VAL A 171 6.72 -5.47 -8.59
N VAL A 172 5.63 -5.56 -9.37
CA VAL A 172 4.66 -4.46 -9.53
C VAL A 172 3.97 -4.16 -8.21
N HIS A 173 3.62 -5.19 -7.43
CA HIS A 173 2.99 -5.01 -6.13
C HIS A 173 3.97 -4.44 -5.10
N GLY A 174 5.21 -4.92 -5.10
CA GLY A 174 6.29 -4.35 -4.27
C GLY A 174 6.54 -2.87 -4.57
N THR A 175 6.64 -2.51 -5.85
CA THR A 175 6.85 -1.12 -6.28
C THR A 175 5.66 -0.22 -5.91
N HIS A 176 4.42 -0.69 -6.07
CA HIS A 176 3.24 0.07 -5.62
C HIS A 176 3.34 0.43 -4.13
N GLY A 177 3.62 -0.55 -3.27
CA GLY A 177 3.81 -0.33 -1.84
C GLY A 177 4.97 0.64 -1.54
N LEU A 178 6.13 0.41 -2.17
CA LEU A 178 7.31 1.29 -2.03
C LEU A 178 6.98 2.75 -2.37
N LEU A 179 6.30 2.98 -3.49
CA LEU A 179 5.94 4.32 -3.94
C LEU A 179 4.90 4.98 -3.02
N ALA A 180 3.92 4.23 -2.50
CA ALA A 180 2.96 4.75 -1.51
C ALA A 180 3.67 5.25 -0.24
N TYR A 181 4.64 4.50 0.27
CA TYR A 181 5.51 4.98 1.36
C TYR A 181 6.37 6.18 0.96
N GLY A 182 6.84 6.23 -0.30
CA GLY A 182 7.52 7.40 -0.86
C GLY A 182 6.64 8.65 -0.85
N VAL A 183 5.35 8.54 -1.21
CA VAL A 183 4.36 9.64 -1.14
C VAL A 183 4.19 10.12 0.31
N PHE A 184 4.04 9.18 1.26
CA PHE A 184 3.97 9.55 2.67
C PHE A 184 5.22 10.30 3.13
N LEU A 185 6.40 9.76 2.82
CA LEU A 185 7.68 10.31 3.27
C LEU A 185 7.99 11.66 2.61
N ILE A 186 7.64 11.89 1.34
CA ILE A 186 7.96 13.17 0.68
C ILE A 186 7.18 14.34 1.29
N TYR A 187 5.91 14.15 1.64
CA TYR A 187 5.14 15.20 2.31
C TYR A 187 5.54 15.35 3.78
N LEU A 188 5.79 14.24 4.49
CA LEU A 188 6.25 14.30 5.88
C LEU A 188 7.60 15.02 5.99
N THR A 189 8.57 14.67 5.15
CA THR A 189 9.90 15.32 5.14
C THR A 189 9.82 16.79 4.77
N GLY A 190 8.95 17.15 3.81
CA GLY A 190 8.72 18.55 3.45
C GLY A 190 8.17 19.41 4.60
N LEU A 191 7.38 18.82 5.50
CA LEU A 191 6.87 19.49 6.70
C LEU A 191 7.91 19.56 7.83
N VAL A 192 8.63 18.46 8.07
CA VAL A 192 9.55 18.32 9.22
C VAL A 192 10.87 19.05 8.98
N TYR A 193 11.36 19.05 7.74
CA TYR A 193 12.64 19.66 7.37
C TYR A 193 12.45 20.67 6.22
N PRO A 194 11.85 21.85 6.47
CA PRO A 194 11.64 22.86 5.45
C PRO A 194 12.95 23.22 4.72
N GLY A 195 12.93 23.23 3.39
CA GLY A 195 14.09 23.52 2.55
C GLY A 195 14.96 22.30 2.20
N LEU A 196 14.76 21.15 2.84
CA LEU A 196 15.39 19.89 2.44
C LEU A 196 14.45 19.10 1.53
N ASN A 197 14.87 18.82 0.30
CA ASN A 197 14.08 17.97 -0.59
C ASN A 197 14.19 16.49 -0.17
N PHE A 198 13.11 15.74 -0.38
CA PHE A 198 13.00 14.33 0.01
C PHE A 198 14.13 13.46 -0.54
N TRP A 199 14.56 13.67 -1.79
CA TRP A 199 15.59 12.84 -2.42
C TRP A 199 16.95 12.99 -1.73
N ALA A 200 17.31 14.21 -1.35
CA ALA A 200 18.50 14.48 -0.55
C ALA A 200 18.39 13.86 0.85
N TYR A 201 17.22 14.00 1.49
CA TYR A 201 16.96 13.39 2.81
C TYR A 201 17.08 11.86 2.76
N LEU A 202 16.46 11.22 1.75
CA LEU A 202 16.52 9.78 1.55
C LEU A 202 17.96 9.33 1.34
N GLY A 203 18.71 9.99 0.44
CA GLY A 203 20.11 9.66 0.16
C GLY A 203 21.03 9.74 1.40
N ALA A 204 20.72 10.63 2.34
CA ALA A 204 21.48 10.78 3.58
C ALA A 204 21.01 9.85 4.71
N THR A 205 19.78 9.31 4.65
CA THR A 205 19.16 8.58 5.76
C THR A 205 19.22 7.07 5.52
N GLY A 206 20.36 6.46 5.86
CA GLY A 206 20.62 5.03 5.69
C GLY A 206 19.54 4.10 6.26
N ALA A 207 18.94 4.46 7.40
CA ALA A 207 17.85 3.71 8.03
C ALA A 207 16.62 3.53 7.11
N LEU A 208 16.28 4.55 6.31
CA LEU A 208 15.16 4.46 5.38
C LEU A 208 15.43 3.51 4.21
N HIS A 209 16.68 3.35 3.76
CA HIS A 209 16.99 2.40 2.68
C HIS A 209 16.66 0.97 3.09
N ALA A 210 17.07 0.55 4.28
CA ALA A 210 16.78 -0.79 4.78
C ALA A 210 15.27 -0.98 5.01
N LEU A 211 14.58 0.04 5.54
CA LEU A 211 13.13 -0.01 5.77
C LEU A 211 12.37 -0.12 4.44
N LEU A 212 12.70 0.71 3.46
CA LEU A 212 12.04 0.74 2.16
C LEU A 212 12.31 -0.53 1.34
N LEU A 213 13.50 -1.13 1.47
CA LEU A 213 13.77 -2.45 0.92
C LEU A 213 12.85 -3.52 1.54
N ALA A 214 12.68 -3.50 2.86
CA ALA A 214 11.76 -4.40 3.54
C ALA A 214 10.31 -4.17 3.09
N VAL A 215 9.87 -2.92 2.94
CA VAL A 215 8.53 -2.56 2.40
C VAL A 215 8.33 -3.14 1.00
N PHE A 216 9.30 -2.91 0.10
CA PHE A 216 9.25 -3.41 -1.27
C PHE A 216 9.12 -4.94 -1.31
N LEU A 217 9.95 -5.66 -0.57
CA LEU A 217 9.91 -7.12 -0.51
C LEU A 217 8.66 -7.65 0.22
N GLY A 218 8.08 -6.88 1.14
CA GLY A 218 6.81 -7.17 1.77
C GLY A 218 5.67 -7.14 0.75
N GLY A 219 5.58 -6.08 -0.05
CA GLY A 219 4.60 -6.00 -1.15
C GLY A 219 4.83 -7.08 -2.22
N MET A 220 6.08 -7.40 -2.55
CA MET A 220 6.39 -8.54 -3.41
C MET A 220 5.93 -9.87 -2.79
N THR A 221 6.02 -10.05 -1.48
CA THR A 221 5.56 -11.27 -0.81
C THR A 221 4.05 -11.45 -1.00
N THR A 222 3.27 -10.39 -0.80
CA THR A 222 1.83 -10.40 -1.08
C THR A 222 1.55 -10.68 -2.57
N GLY A 223 2.25 -9.98 -3.47
CA GLY A 223 2.06 -10.16 -4.91
C GLY A 223 2.42 -11.57 -5.40
N GLN A 224 3.52 -12.13 -4.90
CA GLN A 224 4.03 -13.44 -5.33
C GLN A 224 3.17 -14.58 -4.82
N ARG A 225 2.59 -14.42 -3.62
CA ARG A 225 1.56 -15.29 -3.09
C ARG A 225 0.38 -15.32 -4.06
N GLY A 226 -0.14 -14.14 -4.42
CA GLY A 226 -1.38 -13.98 -5.19
C GLY A 226 -2.60 -13.93 -4.28
N PHE A 227 -3.78 -13.66 -4.85
CA PHE A 227 -5.00 -13.54 -4.08
C PHE A 227 -5.50 -14.90 -3.56
N GLY A 228 -5.76 -15.00 -2.26
CA GLY A 228 -6.42 -16.17 -1.67
C GLY A 228 -5.59 -17.45 -1.58
N THR A 229 -4.29 -17.38 -1.84
CA THR A 229 -3.36 -18.52 -1.83
C THR A 229 -2.45 -18.48 -0.59
N ALA A 230 -2.05 -19.66 -0.12
CA ALA A 230 -1.08 -19.79 0.97
C ALA A 230 0.36 -19.79 0.43
N ILE A 231 1.31 -19.29 1.22
CA ILE A 231 2.75 -19.41 0.92
C ILE A 231 3.22 -20.86 1.11
N GLY A 232 2.64 -21.54 2.10
CA GLY A 232 2.97 -22.88 2.58
C GLY A 232 4.19 -22.88 3.51
N PRO A 233 4.21 -23.74 4.54
CA PRO A 233 5.39 -23.91 5.40
C PRO A 233 6.57 -24.44 4.60
N PHE A 234 7.79 -24.08 5.01
CA PHE A 234 9.01 -24.57 4.39
C PHE A 234 10.19 -24.52 5.36
N VAL A 235 11.12 -25.47 5.18
CA VAL A 235 12.47 -25.40 5.77
C VAL A 235 13.45 -24.85 4.73
N LYS A 236 13.33 -25.32 3.48
CA LYS A 236 14.05 -24.81 2.32
C LYS A 236 13.03 -24.31 1.29
N PRO A 237 13.16 -23.07 0.77
CA PRO A 237 12.24 -22.55 -0.24
C PRO A 237 12.22 -23.43 -1.50
N GLN A 238 11.01 -23.80 -1.95
CA GLN A 238 10.77 -24.57 -3.17
C GLN A 238 9.89 -23.80 -4.18
N LYS A 239 9.10 -22.85 -3.70
CA LYS A 239 8.18 -22.04 -4.52
C LYS A 239 8.67 -20.60 -4.59
N ALA A 240 8.31 -19.88 -5.66
CA ALA A 240 8.64 -18.47 -5.80
C ALA A 240 8.15 -17.64 -4.59
N ALA A 241 6.93 -17.88 -4.09
CA ALA A 241 6.42 -17.20 -2.89
C ALA A 241 7.28 -17.45 -1.64
N GLN A 242 7.88 -18.65 -1.51
CA GLN A 242 8.77 -19.02 -0.41
C GLN A 242 10.15 -18.34 -0.53
N TRP A 243 10.65 -18.19 -1.76
CA TRP A 243 11.87 -17.41 -2.01
C TRP A 243 11.66 -15.92 -1.73
N THR A 244 10.52 -15.36 -2.13
CA THR A 244 10.20 -13.95 -1.89
C THR A 244 10.07 -13.64 -0.40
N ILE A 245 9.36 -14.49 0.38
CA ILE A 245 9.31 -14.30 1.84
C ILE A 245 10.69 -14.48 2.50
N ALA A 246 11.53 -15.41 2.03
CA ALA A 246 12.89 -15.57 2.55
C ALA A 246 13.74 -14.31 2.31
N ALA A 247 13.61 -13.69 1.13
CA ALA A 247 14.22 -12.40 0.83
C ALA A 247 13.66 -11.29 1.73
N HIS A 248 12.35 -11.24 1.93
CA HIS A 248 11.71 -10.25 2.81
C HIS A 248 12.16 -10.39 4.27
N ILE A 249 12.24 -11.61 4.81
CA ILE A 249 12.77 -11.88 6.15
C ILE A 249 14.23 -11.42 6.24
N SER A 250 15.04 -11.70 5.22
CA SER A 250 16.43 -11.26 5.18
C SER A 250 16.54 -9.73 5.22
N ALA A 251 15.67 -9.02 4.51
CA ALA A 251 15.60 -7.56 4.55
C ALA A 251 15.07 -7.02 5.90
N ALA A 252 14.14 -7.71 6.55
CA ALA A 252 13.68 -7.36 7.90
C ALA A 252 14.82 -7.53 8.93
N LEU A 253 15.62 -8.59 8.83
CA LEU A 253 16.80 -8.78 9.67
C LEU A 253 17.87 -7.71 9.40
N LEU A 254 18.08 -7.34 8.13
CA LEU A 254 18.96 -6.23 7.76
C LEU A 254 18.47 -4.90 8.34
N LEU A 255 17.16 -4.64 8.33
CA LEU A 255 16.55 -3.47 8.96
C LEU A 255 16.82 -3.45 10.47
N VAL A 256 16.62 -4.57 11.17
CA VAL A 256 16.92 -4.69 12.61
C VAL A 256 18.41 -4.46 12.88
N ALA A 257 19.31 -5.03 12.08
CA ALA A 257 20.74 -4.82 12.23
C ALA A 257 21.13 -3.35 11.98
N THR A 258 20.57 -2.72 10.95
CA THR A 258 20.80 -1.31 10.61
C THR A 258 20.34 -0.40 11.74
N LEU A 259 19.11 -0.59 12.21
CA LEU A 259 18.55 0.22 13.31
C LEU A 259 19.22 -0.10 14.66
N GLY A 260 19.72 -1.31 14.87
CA GLY A 260 20.51 -1.67 16.04
C GLY A 260 21.85 -0.94 16.07
N TRP A 261 22.53 -0.86 14.92
CA TRP A 261 23.74 -0.04 14.77
C TRP A 261 23.46 1.46 14.98
N MET A 262 22.31 1.93 14.48
CA MET A 262 21.88 3.32 14.60
C MET A 262 20.99 3.59 15.83
N MET A 263 20.94 2.67 16.80
CA MET A 263 20.05 2.77 17.96
C MET A 263 20.20 4.09 18.74
N PRO A 264 21.40 4.67 18.94
CA PRO A 264 21.52 5.96 19.62
C PRO A 264 20.75 7.10 18.93
N ALA A 265 20.55 7.01 17.61
CA ALA A 265 19.79 8.00 16.83
C ALA A 265 18.29 7.63 16.70
N TYR A 266 17.97 6.33 16.65
CA TYR A 266 16.60 5.84 16.35
C TYR A 266 16.15 4.71 17.29
N PRO A 267 16.12 4.91 18.61
CA PRO A 267 15.84 3.83 19.56
C PRO A 267 14.41 3.30 19.42
N ILE A 268 13.41 4.18 19.26
CA ILE A 268 12.01 3.76 19.08
C ILE A 268 11.82 2.99 17.78
N ALA A 269 12.44 3.43 16.67
CA ALA A 269 12.37 2.69 15.41
C ALA A 269 13.00 1.31 15.53
N PHE A 270 14.11 1.17 16.27
CA PHE A 270 14.74 -0.12 16.54
C PHE A 270 13.79 -1.06 17.31
N TYR A 271 13.19 -0.61 18.41
CA TYR A 271 12.26 -1.45 19.18
C TYR A 271 11.03 -1.85 18.37
N LEU A 272 10.49 -0.92 17.55
CA LEU A 272 9.42 -1.22 16.62
C LEU A 272 9.85 -2.26 15.58
N ALA A 273 11.07 -2.19 15.04
CA ALA A 273 11.58 -3.16 14.07
C ALA A 273 11.73 -4.57 14.67
N VAL A 274 12.21 -4.67 15.92
CA VAL A 274 12.29 -5.96 16.63
C VAL A 274 10.90 -6.55 16.84
N ALA A 275 9.95 -5.76 17.34
CA ALA A 275 8.57 -6.20 17.52
C ALA A 275 7.91 -6.58 16.17
N GLN A 276 8.23 -5.84 15.10
CA GLN A 276 7.71 -6.09 13.76
C GLN A 276 8.10 -7.47 13.23
N VAL A 277 9.28 -7.99 13.54
CA VAL A 277 9.67 -9.36 13.14
C VAL A 277 8.73 -10.40 13.76
N ALA A 278 8.35 -10.23 15.03
CA ALA A 278 7.38 -11.12 15.69
C ALA A 278 5.99 -11.02 15.04
N VAL A 279 5.55 -9.79 14.74
CA VAL A 279 4.28 -9.54 14.02
C VAL A 279 4.29 -10.16 12.63
N GLY A 280 5.40 -10.04 11.89
CA GLY A 280 5.59 -10.66 10.58
C GLY A 280 5.51 -12.18 10.64
N PHE A 281 6.04 -12.79 11.71
CA PHE A 281 5.90 -14.23 11.94
C PHE A 281 4.44 -14.64 12.19
N LEU A 282 3.71 -13.88 13.01
CA LEU A 282 2.27 -14.10 13.23
C LEU A 282 1.46 -13.92 11.94
N LEU A 283 1.81 -12.91 11.14
CA LEU A 283 1.19 -12.67 9.84
C LEU A 283 1.47 -13.83 8.87
N PHE A 284 2.69 -14.37 8.86
CA PHE A 284 3.01 -15.57 8.08
C PHE A 284 2.10 -16.75 8.46
N HIS A 285 1.77 -16.92 9.74
CA HIS A 285 0.80 -17.94 10.16
C HIS A 285 -0.60 -17.61 9.65
N ALA A 286 -1.04 -16.35 9.81
CA ALA A 286 -2.37 -15.91 9.37
C ALA A 286 -2.60 -16.12 7.87
N VAL A 287 -1.63 -15.75 7.00
CA VAL A 287 -1.76 -15.93 5.54
C VAL A 287 -1.73 -17.39 5.09
N ASN A 288 -1.24 -18.30 5.94
CA ASN A 288 -1.27 -19.74 5.66
C ASN A 288 -2.54 -20.42 6.20
N LEU A 289 -3.07 -19.94 7.34
CA LEU A 289 -4.31 -20.44 7.93
C LEU A 289 -5.55 -19.94 7.20
N LYS A 290 -5.58 -18.65 6.87
CA LYS A 290 -6.69 -17.93 6.24
C LYS A 290 -6.19 -17.11 5.06
N PRO A 291 -5.85 -17.75 3.93
CA PRO A 291 -5.19 -17.07 2.83
C PRO A 291 -6.09 -16.04 2.11
N LYS A 292 -7.42 -16.16 2.19
CA LYS A 292 -8.34 -15.18 1.58
C LYS A 292 -8.55 -13.95 2.48
N ASP A 293 -8.46 -14.12 3.79
CA ASP A 293 -8.79 -13.13 4.81
C ASP A 293 -7.80 -13.22 6.00
N PRO A 294 -6.49 -12.93 5.81
CA PRO A 294 -5.50 -13.00 6.89
C PRO A 294 -5.77 -12.02 8.05
N GLY A 295 -6.72 -11.10 7.86
CA GLY A 295 -7.34 -10.29 8.89
C GLY A 295 -6.51 -9.08 9.29
N VAL A 296 -6.80 -8.59 10.49
CA VAL A 296 -6.23 -7.35 11.05
C VAL A 296 -4.70 -7.36 11.17
N MET A 297 -4.07 -8.54 11.16
CA MET A 297 -2.61 -8.65 11.22
C MET A 297 -1.91 -7.97 10.06
N VAL A 298 -2.52 -7.92 8.87
CA VAL A 298 -1.96 -7.17 7.73
C VAL A 298 -1.93 -5.67 8.03
N ALA A 299 -3.03 -5.13 8.56
CA ALA A 299 -3.13 -3.73 8.92
C ALA A 299 -2.21 -3.35 10.08
N PHE A 300 -2.10 -4.22 11.08
CA PHE A 300 -1.17 -4.02 12.19
C PHE A 300 0.29 -4.05 11.74
N HIS A 301 0.65 -4.99 10.86
CA HIS A 301 1.99 -5.03 10.29
C HIS A 301 2.29 -3.75 9.48
N GLN A 302 1.34 -3.24 8.69
CA GLN A 302 1.53 -1.97 7.95
C GLN A 302 1.59 -0.74 8.88
N SER A 303 0.77 -0.68 9.94
CA SER A 303 0.77 0.44 10.87
C SER A 303 2.09 0.57 11.63
N MET A 304 2.71 -0.57 12.00
CA MET A 304 4.02 -0.57 12.63
C MET A 304 5.12 -0.03 11.70
N VAL A 305 5.04 -0.30 10.39
CA VAL A 305 5.98 0.31 9.42
C VAL A 305 5.78 1.81 9.31
N LEU A 306 4.54 2.30 9.30
CA LEU A 306 4.26 3.74 9.34
C LEU A 306 4.83 4.38 10.62
N LEU A 307 4.69 3.72 11.77
CA LEU A 307 5.29 4.17 13.03
C LEU A 307 6.83 4.17 12.97
N MET A 308 7.45 3.19 12.32
CA MET A 308 8.91 3.20 12.11
C MET A 308 9.34 4.37 11.22
N CYS A 309 8.62 4.64 10.12
CA CYS A 309 8.87 5.80 9.28
C CYS A 309 8.77 7.11 10.08
N LEU A 310 7.71 7.27 10.89
CA LEU A 310 7.54 8.43 11.77
C LEU A 310 8.69 8.52 12.78
N ALA A 311 9.04 7.43 13.46
CA ALA A 311 10.11 7.39 14.44
C ALA A 311 11.47 7.76 13.85
N ILE A 312 11.75 7.35 12.60
CA ILE A 312 12.98 7.72 11.88
C ILE A 312 12.96 9.20 11.50
N VAL A 313 11.87 9.66 10.86
CA VAL A 313 11.81 11.04 10.33
C VAL A 313 11.71 12.08 11.44
N LEU A 314 10.91 11.82 12.47
CA LEU A 314 10.72 12.69 13.64
C LEU A 314 11.74 12.44 14.75
N GLN A 315 12.62 11.46 14.59
CA GLN A 315 13.69 11.11 15.54
C GLN A 315 13.17 10.86 16.97
N TRP A 316 12.13 10.02 17.10
CA TRP A 316 11.58 9.67 18.42
C TRP A 316 12.62 8.93 19.27
N ARG A 317 12.76 9.35 20.53
CA ARG A 317 13.73 8.82 21.50
C ARG A 317 13.05 8.16 22.69
#